data_AF-A0A2Z5WXY5-F1
#
_entry.id   AF-A0A2Z5WXY5-F1
#
_cell.length_a   1.000
_cell.length_b   1.000
_cell.length_c   1.000
_cell.angle_alpha   90.00
_cell.angle_beta   90.00
_cell.angle_gamma   90.00
#
_symmetry.space_group_name_H-M   'P 1'
#
loop_
_entity.id
_entity.type
_entity.pdbx_description
1 polymer ?
#
loop_
_entity_poly.entity_id
_entity_poly.type
_entity_poly.pdbx_seq_one_letter_code
_entity_poly.pdbx_strand_id
1 'polypeptide(L)'
;MIDAIIIFTFILAGAGTGFHGIDFLPSDTLANINVQNFRWVTLGVGSFVGLVAGLIVQNTYRRIEANVRALPIETILGRAVGLVFGLLVANLMLAPLFLIPISDDFTFIKPLTAILVSIIFAYSGMTLSDTHGRALLRLINPNNVESSLLADGTLRTASAKVLDTSTVIDGRIQTLMETGFLEGQLLIPHFVIQELQTIADSSNDQKRVRGRRGLDILNNMREQYSDRITIHSADYEDLHTVDAKLVRLAQELSCTLITNDYNLNKVANLQQVEVLNINDLAQALRPTYLPGDALEIKVLKEGKEASQGIGYLEDGTMVVIEEGREYLGKQIIVIVTSALQTSAGRMIFARHEAIATV
;
A
#
# COMPACT_ATOMS: atom_id res chain seq x y z
N MET A 1 -13.96 -11.11 -35.13
CA MET A 1 -15.36 -11.12 -35.63
C MET A 1 -15.85 -9.71 -35.97
N ILE A 2 -15.74 -8.74 -35.06
CA ILE A 2 -16.16 -7.33 -35.29
C ILE A 2 -15.46 -6.69 -36.50
N ASP A 3 -14.17 -6.95 -36.69
CA ASP A 3 -13.37 -6.49 -37.84
C ASP A 3 -13.99 -6.80 -39.20
N ALA A 4 -14.47 -8.04 -39.39
CA ALA A 4 -15.07 -8.47 -40.65
C ALA A 4 -16.46 -7.85 -40.84
N ILE A 5 -17.20 -7.65 -39.75
CA ILE A 5 -18.51 -7.00 -39.76
C ILE A 5 -18.37 -5.56 -40.23
N ILE A 6 -17.41 -4.80 -39.69
CA ILE A 6 -17.17 -3.40 -40.10
C ILE A 6 -16.93 -3.31 -41.60
N ILE A 7 -15.97 -4.08 -42.13
CA ILE A 7 -15.65 -4.04 -43.57
C ILE A 7 -16.87 -4.41 -44.41
N PHE A 8 -17.58 -5.49 -44.04
CA PHE A 8 -18.73 -5.97 -44.80
C PHE A 8 -19.89 -4.96 -44.81
N THR A 9 -20.18 -4.32 -43.66
CA THR A 9 -21.20 -3.27 -43.58
C THR A 9 -20.86 -2.08 -44.47
N PHE A 10 -19.59 -1.64 -44.50
CA PHE A 10 -19.18 -0.52 -45.36
C PHE A 10 -19.17 -0.88 -46.85
N ILE A 11 -18.82 -2.12 -47.21
CA ILE A 11 -18.94 -2.60 -48.59
C ILE A 11 -20.41 -2.63 -49.02
N LEU A 12 -21.31 -3.15 -48.18
CA LEU A 12 -22.75 -3.17 -48.48
C LEU A 12 -23.34 -1.76 -48.59
N ALA A 13 -22.98 -0.86 -47.68
CA ALA A 13 -23.42 0.54 -47.73
C ALA A 13 -22.89 1.24 -48.99
N GLY A 14 -21.62 1.02 -49.36
CA GLY A 14 -21.02 1.54 -50.59
C GLY A 14 -21.66 0.96 -51.85
N ALA A 15 -21.94 -0.33 -51.88
CA ALA A 15 -22.62 -1.00 -52.98
C ALA A 15 -24.06 -0.48 -53.15
N GLY A 16 -24.81 -0.35 -52.04
CA GLY A 16 -26.18 0.15 -52.04
C GLY A 16 -26.29 1.61 -52.45
N THR A 17 -25.42 2.46 -51.92
CA THR A 17 -25.34 3.88 -52.32
C THR A 17 -24.91 4.04 -53.78
N GLY A 18 -23.96 3.23 -54.26
CA GLY A 18 -23.57 3.22 -55.68
C GLY A 18 -24.68 2.75 -56.62
N PHE A 19 -25.45 1.74 -56.23
CA PHE A 19 -26.53 1.19 -57.04
C PHE A 19 -27.76 2.10 -57.09
N HIS A 20 -28.20 2.63 -55.95
CA HIS A 20 -29.38 3.49 -55.83
C HIS A 20 -29.10 4.98 -56.06
N GLY A 21 -27.84 5.42 -55.94
CA GLY A 21 -27.45 6.81 -56.17
C GLY A 21 -27.70 7.30 -57.59
N ILE A 22 -27.81 6.38 -58.56
CA ILE A 22 -28.14 6.69 -59.95
C ILE A 22 -29.55 7.28 -60.07
N ASP A 23 -30.48 6.90 -59.20
CA ASP A 23 -31.87 7.36 -59.26
C ASP A 23 -32.02 8.84 -58.86
N PHE A 24 -30.96 9.45 -58.28
CA PHE A 24 -30.88 10.87 -57.95
C PHE A 24 -30.23 11.73 -59.05
N LEU A 25 -29.76 11.13 -60.15
CA LEU A 25 -29.16 11.88 -61.26
C LEU A 25 -30.23 12.57 -62.12
N PRO A 26 -29.95 13.75 -62.70
CA PRO A 26 -30.89 14.45 -63.59
C PRO A 26 -31.30 13.59 -64.78
N SER A 27 -32.59 13.62 -65.14
CA SER A 27 -33.18 12.82 -66.22
C SER A 27 -32.47 12.97 -67.58
N ASP A 28 -31.88 14.13 -67.85
CA ASP A 28 -31.13 14.43 -69.08
C ASP A 28 -29.86 13.58 -69.23
N THR A 29 -29.25 13.19 -68.11
CA THR A 29 -28.04 12.35 -68.10
C THR A 29 -28.36 10.86 -68.25
N LEU A 30 -29.56 10.44 -67.82
CA LEU A 30 -30.02 9.06 -67.88
C LEU A 30 -30.54 8.67 -69.28
N ALA A 31 -30.94 9.64 -70.11
CA ALA A 31 -31.48 9.39 -71.45
C ALA A 31 -30.45 8.88 -72.48
N ASN A 32 -29.16 9.17 -72.26
CA ASN A 32 -28.08 8.86 -73.22
C ASN A 32 -27.22 7.65 -72.81
N ILE A 33 -27.53 6.98 -71.69
CA ILE A 33 -26.68 5.92 -71.11
C ILE A 33 -27.50 4.65 -70.93
N ASN A 34 -26.89 3.48 -71.15
CA ASN A 34 -27.48 2.22 -70.73
C ASN A 34 -27.46 2.11 -69.20
N VAL A 35 -28.60 2.46 -68.59
CA VAL A 35 -28.80 2.51 -67.13
C VAL A 35 -28.42 1.21 -66.43
N GLN A 36 -28.66 0.06 -67.08
CA GLN A 36 -28.36 -1.25 -66.48
C GLN A 36 -26.86 -1.48 -66.36
N ASN A 37 -26.08 -1.18 -67.41
CA ASN A 37 -24.63 -1.33 -67.37
C ASN A 37 -24.00 -0.30 -66.40
N PHE A 38 -24.56 0.91 -66.36
CA PHE A 38 -24.09 1.96 -65.46
C PHE A 38 -24.29 1.59 -63.98
N ARG A 39 -25.42 0.95 -63.62
CA ARG A 39 -25.69 0.42 -62.28
C ARG A 39 -24.66 -0.61 -61.80
N TRP A 40 -24.22 -1.52 -62.68
CA TRP A 40 -23.18 -2.49 -62.32
C TRP A 40 -21.82 -1.82 -62.10
N VAL A 41 -21.49 -0.80 -62.89
CA VAL A 41 -20.25 -0.03 -62.75
C VAL A 41 -20.25 0.78 -61.45
N THR A 42 -21.33 1.52 -61.15
CA THR A 42 -21.41 2.31 -59.91
C THR A 42 -21.52 1.42 -58.68
N LEU A 43 -22.11 0.22 -58.77
CA LEU A 43 -22.07 -0.77 -57.70
C LEU A 43 -20.63 -1.23 -57.43
N GLY A 44 -19.85 -1.53 -58.48
CA GLY A 44 -18.45 -1.92 -58.34
C GLY A 44 -17.59 -0.81 -57.74
N VAL A 45 -17.73 0.42 -58.24
CA VAL A 45 -17.03 1.61 -57.71
C VAL A 45 -17.45 1.90 -56.27
N GLY A 46 -18.76 1.88 -55.97
CA GLY A 46 -19.30 2.09 -54.64
C GLY A 46 -18.83 1.04 -53.64
N SER A 47 -18.78 -0.23 -54.04
CA SER A 47 -18.22 -1.33 -53.24
C SER A 47 -16.75 -1.13 -52.94
N PHE A 48 -15.96 -0.66 -53.92
CA PHE A 48 -14.54 -0.39 -53.75
C PHE A 48 -14.29 0.80 -52.80
N VAL A 49 -15.04 1.89 -52.95
CA VAL A 49 -15.01 3.04 -52.02
C VAL A 49 -15.42 2.60 -50.60
N GLY A 50 -16.46 1.77 -50.49
CA GLY A 50 -16.90 1.16 -49.24
C GLY A 50 -15.79 0.32 -48.59
N LEU A 51 -15.07 -0.48 -49.37
CA LEU A 51 -13.93 -1.26 -48.87
C LEU A 51 -12.83 -0.36 -48.31
N VAL A 52 -12.43 0.68 -49.04
CA VAL A 52 -11.38 1.62 -48.60
C VAL A 52 -11.81 2.34 -47.31
N ALA A 53 -13.04 2.85 -47.25
CA ALA A 53 -13.58 3.49 -46.06
C ALA A 53 -13.65 2.49 -44.88
N GLY A 54 -14.09 1.25 -45.14
CA GLY A 54 -14.14 0.18 -44.16
C GLY A 54 -12.79 -0.14 -43.55
N LEU A 55 -11.71 -0.20 -44.35
CA LEU A 55 -10.34 -0.40 -43.86
C LEU A 55 -9.85 0.75 -42.98
N ILE A 56 -10.16 2.00 -43.34
CA ILE A 56 -9.80 3.18 -42.54
C ILE A 56 -10.50 3.14 -41.18
N VAL A 57 -11.81 2.88 -41.18
CA VAL A 57 -12.62 2.78 -39.95
C VAL A 57 -12.16 1.61 -39.09
N GLN A 58 -11.87 0.46 -39.68
CA GLN A 58 -11.34 -0.71 -38.97
C GLN A 58 -10.00 -0.39 -38.29
N ASN A 59 -9.06 0.25 -38.99
CA ASN A 59 -7.77 0.59 -38.41
C ASN A 59 -7.92 1.59 -37.26
N THR A 60 -8.82 2.55 -37.40
CA THR A 60 -9.14 3.51 -36.34
C THR A 60 -9.77 2.83 -35.12
N TYR A 61 -10.73 1.93 -35.36
CA TYR A 61 -11.37 1.13 -34.32
C TYR A 61 -10.34 0.31 -33.53
N ARG A 62 -9.41 -0.36 -34.22
CA ARG A 62 -8.33 -1.13 -33.56
C ARG A 62 -7.43 -0.25 -32.69
N ARG A 63 -7.09 0.95 -33.15
CA ARG A 63 -6.30 1.92 -32.35
C ARG A 63 -7.05 2.34 -31.10
N ILE A 64 -8.34 2.65 -31.22
CA ILE A 64 -9.17 3.03 -30.07
C ILE A 64 -9.30 1.84 -29.11
N GLU A 65 -9.56 0.63 -29.62
CA GLU A 65 -9.69 -0.57 -28.80
C GLU A 65 -8.40 -0.88 -28.04
N ALA A 66 -7.23 -0.78 -28.69
CA ALA A 66 -5.94 -0.95 -28.04
C ALA A 66 -5.70 0.09 -26.94
N ASN A 67 -6.02 1.35 -27.21
CA ASN A 67 -5.91 2.42 -26.22
C ASN A 67 -6.87 2.20 -25.03
N VAL A 68 -8.11 1.79 -25.29
CA VAL A 68 -9.11 1.53 -24.24
C VAL A 68 -8.72 0.33 -23.38
N ARG A 69 -8.21 -0.75 -23.98
CA ARG A 69 -7.73 -1.93 -23.25
C ARG A 69 -6.51 -1.65 -22.38
N ALA A 70 -5.69 -0.67 -22.75
CA ALA A 70 -4.53 -0.25 -21.98
C ALA A 70 -4.88 0.68 -20.81
N LEU A 71 -6.12 1.18 -20.72
CA LEU A 71 -6.53 2.06 -19.63
C LEU A 71 -6.82 1.24 -18.36
N PRO A 72 -6.40 1.73 -17.18
CA PRO A 72 -6.83 1.16 -15.91
C PRO A 72 -8.36 1.18 -15.79
N ILE A 73 -8.93 0.15 -15.16
CA ILE A 73 -10.38 0.03 -14.95
C ILE A 73 -10.95 1.24 -14.19
N GLU A 74 -10.17 1.82 -13.29
CA GLU A 74 -10.54 3.01 -12.52
C GLU A 74 -10.74 4.24 -13.41
N THR A 75 -9.93 4.38 -14.47
CA THR A 75 -10.07 5.49 -15.43
C THR A 75 -11.34 5.33 -16.26
N ILE A 76 -11.70 4.09 -16.63
CA ILE A 76 -12.94 3.81 -17.37
C ILE A 76 -14.16 4.13 -16.48
N LEU A 77 -14.15 3.67 -15.23
CA LEU A 77 -15.21 3.95 -14.26
C LEU A 77 -15.31 5.44 -13.95
N GLY A 78 -14.18 6.10 -13.73
CA GLY A 78 -14.14 7.56 -13.53
C GLY A 78 -14.75 8.31 -14.70
N ARG A 79 -14.32 8.03 -15.94
CA ARG A 79 -14.89 8.65 -17.14
C ARG A 79 -16.39 8.40 -17.28
N ALA A 80 -16.87 7.20 -16.95
CA ALA A 80 -18.31 6.91 -16.96
C ALA A 80 -19.07 7.77 -15.94
N VAL A 81 -18.57 7.88 -14.71
CA VAL A 81 -19.15 8.74 -13.67
C VAL A 81 -19.11 10.21 -14.09
N GLY A 82 -17.97 10.69 -14.60
CA GLY A 82 -17.79 12.05 -15.09
C GLY A 82 -18.71 12.39 -16.26
N LEU A 83 -18.92 11.45 -17.19
CA LEU A 83 -19.87 11.60 -18.29
C LEU A 83 -21.30 11.76 -17.78
N VAL A 84 -21.74 10.90 -16.84
CA VAL A 84 -23.08 10.98 -16.25
C VAL A 84 -23.27 12.32 -15.53
N PHE A 85 -22.29 12.73 -14.73
CA PHE A 85 -22.35 13.99 -13.99
C PHE A 85 -22.36 15.20 -14.94
N GLY A 86 -21.53 15.17 -15.99
CA GLY A 86 -21.49 16.18 -17.03
C GLY A 86 -22.84 16.32 -17.74
N LEU A 87 -23.45 15.21 -18.16
CA LEU A 87 -24.77 15.23 -18.79
C LEU A 87 -25.89 15.70 -17.84
N LEU A 88 -25.80 15.38 -16.55
CA LEU A 88 -26.75 15.87 -15.54
C LEU A 88 -26.68 17.39 -15.44
N VAL A 89 -25.47 17.95 -15.34
CA VAL A 89 -25.25 19.40 -15.32
C VAL A 89 -25.71 20.04 -16.64
N ALA A 90 -25.44 19.40 -17.78
CA ALA A 90 -25.90 19.87 -19.08
C ALA A 90 -27.43 19.99 -19.13
N ASN A 91 -28.13 18.96 -18.66
CA ASN A 91 -29.59 18.94 -18.63
C ASN A 91 -30.16 20.05 -17.72
N LEU A 92 -29.53 20.29 -16.57
CA LEU A 92 -29.93 21.36 -15.65
C LEU A 92 -29.72 22.75 -16.28
N MET A 93 -28.62 22.94 -17.03
CA MET A 93 -28.33 24.19 -17.75
C MET A 93 -29.26 24.43 -18.95
N LEU A 94 -29.77 23.36 -19.58
CA LEU A 94 -30.68 23.48 -20.72
C LEU A 94 -32.11 23.89 -20.31
N ALA A 95 -32.55 23.59 -19.09
CA ALA A 95 -33.91 23.87 -18.66
C ALA A 95 -34.32 25.36 -18.76
N PRO A 96 -33.51 26.35 -18.32
CA PRO A 96 -33.81 27.77 -18.55
C PRO A 96 -33.79 28.17 -20.03
N LEU A 97 -32.92 27.55 -20.83
CA LEU A 97 -32.73 27.89 -22.24
C LEU A 97 -33.97 27.54 -23.07
N PHE A 98 -34.67 26.45 -22.74
CA PHE A 98 -35.89 26.04 -23.43
C PHE A 98 -37.12 26.90 -23.12
N LEU A 99 -37.10 27.64 -22.00
CA LEU A 99 -38.16 28.58 -21.61
C LEU A 99 -38.12 29.89 -22.41
N ILE A 100 -37.04 30.16 -23.13
CA ILE A 100 -36.92 31.35 -23.98
C ILE A 100 -37.85 31.17 -25.21
N PRO A 101 -38.80 32.11 -25.44
CA PRO A 101 -39.62 32.09 -26.65
C PRO A 101 -38.76 32.46 -27.85
N ILE A 102 -38.55 31.49 -28.75
CA ILE A 102 -37.82 31.65 -30.01
C ILE A 102 -38.85 31.62 -31.14
N SER A 103 -38.70 32.48 -32.15
CA SER A 103 -39.57 32.54 -33.33
C SER A 103 -39.59 31.19 -34.08
N ASP A 104 -40.73 30.83 -34.67
CA ASP A 104 -40.96 29.53 -35.32
C ASP A 104 -39.97 29.26 -36.47
N ASP A 105 -39.50 30.31 -37.15
CA ASP A 105 -38.47 30.24 -38.20
C ASP A 105 -37.11 29.68 -37.71
N PHE A 106 -36.86 29.73 -36.39
CA PHE A 106 -35.60 29.31 -35.76
C PHE A 106 -35.75 28.11 -34.83
N THR A 107 -36.81 27.30 -35.02
CA THR A 107 -37.08 26.12 -34.19
C THR A 107 -35.91 25.12 -34.15
N PHE A 108 -35.08 25.07 -35.20
CA PHE A 108 -33.88 24.21 -35.25
C PHE A 108 -32.77 24.59 -34.24
N ILE A 109 -32.77 25.81 -33.71
CA ILE A 109 -31.74 26.28 -32.76
C ILE A 109 -31.84 25.50 -31.45
N LYS A 110 -33.07 25.22 -30.97
CA LYS A 110 -33.30 24.48 -29.71
C LYS A 110 -32.61 23.11 -29.68
N PRO A 111 -32.88 22.17 -30.61
CA PRO A 111 -32.21 20.87 -30.62
C PRO A 111 -30.70 20.99 -30.87
N LEU A 112 -30.27 21.94 -31.72
CA LEU A 112 -28.84 22.16 -31.98
C LEU A 112 -28.09 22.59 -30.71
N THR A 113 -28.63 23.56 -29.97
CA THR A 113 -28.05 24.00 -28.68
C THR A 113 -28.02 22.86 -27.66
N ALA A 114 -29.08 22.05 -27.58
CA ALA A 114 -29.14 20.91 -26.67
C ALA A 114 -28.03 19.88 -26.95
N ILE A 115 -27.80 19.56 -28.23
CA ILE A 115 -26.74 18.64 -28.65
C ILE A 115 -25.37 19.25 -28.32
N LEU A 116 -25.14 20.52 -28.66
CA LEU A 116 -23.85 21.18 -28.44
C LEU A 116 -23.50 21.27 -26.95
N VAL A 117 -24.43 21.72 -26.12
CA VAL A 117 -24.25 21.80 -24.66
C VAL A 117 -23.98 20.41 -24.09
N SER A 118 -24.76 19.39 -24.48
CA SER A 118 -24.57 18.03 -23.99
C SER A 118 -23.20 17.47 -24.33
N ILE A 119 -22.70 17.69 -25.56
CA ILE A 119 -21.37 17.23 -25.97
C ILE A 119 -20.26 17.94 -25.19
N ILE A 120 -20.35 19.27 -25.03
CA ILE A 120 -19.36 20.06 -24.29
C ILE A 120 -19.27 19.60 -22.85
N PHE A 121 -20.42 19.44 -22.18
CA PHE A 121 -20.45 19.04 -20.77
C PHE A 121 -20.12 17.55 -20.57
N ALA A 122 -20.47 16.66 -21.49
CA ALA A 122 -20.04 15.27 -21.44
C ALA A 122 -18.52 15.15 -21.56
N TYR A 123 -17.92 15.87 -22.51
CA TYR A 123 -16.46 15.91 -22.68
C TYR A 123 -15.79 16.55 -21.45
N SER A 124 -16.29 17.70 -20.99
CA SER A 124 -15.78 18.38 -19.80
C SER A 124 -15.86 17.49 -18.57
N GLY A 125 -16.98 16.77 -18.36
CA GLY A 125 -17.17 15.84 -17.25
C GLY A 125 -16.19 14.67 -17.28
N MET A 126 -15.94 14.09 -18.46
CA MET A 126 -14.92 13.06 -18.64
C MET A 126 -13.51 13.61 -18.35
N THR A 127 -13.15 14.78 -18.88
CA THR A 127 -11.81 15.38 -18.65
C THR A 127 -11.58 15.77 -17.19
N LEU A 128 -12.62 16.27 -16.50
CA LEU A 128 -12.55 16.57 -15.07
C LEU A 128 -12.39 15.29 -14.25
N SER A 129 -12.98 14.18 -14.68
CA SER A 129 -12.73 12.88 -14.04
C SER A 129 -11.34 12.32 -14.36
N ASP A 130 -10.71 12.68 -15.46
CA ASP A 130 -9.32 12.29 -15.71
C ASP A 130 -8.37 13.05 -14.77
N THR A 131 -8.64 14.32 -14.46
CA THR A 131 -7.82 15.13 -13.55
C THR A 131 -8.14 14.89 -12.06
N HIS A 132 -9.41 14.67 -11.73
CA HIS A 132 -9.92 14.61 -10.36
C HIS A 132 -10.85 13.43 -10.09
N GLY A 133 -10.78 12.35 -10.89
CA GLY A 133 -11.67 11.18 -10.76
C GLY A 133 -11.66 10.57 -9.36
N ARG A 134 -10.51 10.61 -8.67
CA ARG A 134 -10.39 10.16 -7.27
C ARG A 134 -11.26 10.98 -6.32
N ALA A 135 -11.40 12.29 -6.52
CA ALA A 135 -12.26 13.14 -5.70
C ALA A 135 -13.75 12.91 -6.01
N LEU A 136 -14.11 12.70 -7.29
CA LEU A 136 -15.48 12.37 -7.70
C LEU A 136 -15.93 11.00 -7.16
N LEU A 137 -15.05 9.99 -7.17
CA LEU A 137 -15.34 8.68 -6.58
C LEU A 137 -15.52 8.74 -5.06
N ARG A 138 -14.78 9.61 -4.35
CA ARG A 138 -14.97 9.87 -2.90
C ARG A 138 -16.34 10.47 -2.57
N LEU A 139 -16.91 11.29 -3.46
CA LEU A 139 -18.25 11.87 -3.26
C LEU A 139 -19.37 10.81 -3.35
N ILE A 140 -19.13 9.73 -4.10
CA ILE A 140 -20.11 8.65 -4.30
C ILE A 140 -19.96 7.57 -3.23
N ASN A 141 -18.73 7.23 -2.83
CA ASN A 141 -18.51 6.23 -1.78
C ASN A 141 -17.16 6.41 -1.04
N PRO A 142 -17.12 7.14 0.09
CA PRO A 142 -15.86 7.47 0.77
C PRO A 142 -15.11 6.24 1.32
N ASN A 143 -15.83 5.18 1.73
CA ASN A 143 -15.23 3.99 2.34
C ASN A 143 -14.57 3.02 1.35
N ASN A 144 -14.85 3.15 0.04
CA ASN A 144 -14.38 2.20 -0.98
C ASN A 144 -13.08 2.66 -1.70
N VAL A 145 -12.61 3.87 -1.41
CA VAL A 145 -11.40 4.43 -2.05
C VAL A 145 -10.15 4.05 -1.27
N GLU A 146 -10.24 3.82 0.05
CA GLU A 146 -9.14 3.27 0.84
C GLU A 146 -8.76 1.86 0.37
N SER A 147 -9.72 1.03 -0.03
CA SER A 147 -9.49 -0.31 -0.57
C SER A 147 -8.92 -0.32 -2.00
N SER A 148 -9.16 0.72 -2.81
CA SER A 148 -8.53 0.89 -4.14
C SER A 148 -7.11 1.46 -4.04
N LEU A 149 -6.83 2.36 -3.08
CA LEU A 149 -5.47 2.86 -2.81
C LEU A 149 -4.54 1.79 -2.21
N LEU A 150 -5.10 0.81 -1.49
CA LEU A 150 -4.42 -0.38 -1.01
C LEU A 150 -3.99 -1.33 -2.13
N ALA A 151 -4.74 -1.38 -3.23
CA ALA A 151 -4.50 -2.28 -4.35
C ALA A 151 -3.36 -1.80 -5.28
N ASP A 152 -3.09 -0.50 -5.32
CA ASP A 152 -2.15 0.12 -6.28
C ASP A 152 -0.78 0.51 -5.67
N GLY A 153 -0.48 0.06 -4.44
CA GLY A 153 0.87 0.12 -3.84
C GLY A 153 1.43 1.51 -3.53
N THR A 154 0.66 2.58 -3.71
CA THR A 154 1.06 3.97 -3.38
C THR A 154 0.94 4.29 -1.89
N LEU A 155 0.09 3.55 -1.16
CA LEU A 155 0.06 3.48 0.30
C LEU A 155 0.18 2.01 0.70
N ARG A 156 1.35 1.59 1.18
CA ARG A 156 1.47 0.29 1.85
C ARG A 156 0.86 0.46 3.24
N THR A 157 -0.31 -0.14 3.48
CA THR A 157 -0.75 -0.34 4.87
C THR A 157 0.33 -1.14 5.57
N ALA A 158 0.82 -0.62 6.68
CA ALA A 158 1.81 -1.30 7.51
C ALA A 158 1.35 -2.74 7.76
N SER A 159 2.25 -3.71 7.54
CA SER A 159 1.90 -5.12 7.70
C SER A 159 1.29 -5.34 9.08
N ALA A 160 0.22 -6.13 9.13
CA ALA A 160 -0.30 -6.59 10.41
C ALA A 160 0.81 -7.34 11.15
N LYS A 161 0.78 -7.30 12.49
CA LYS A 161 1.80 -7.92 13.32
C LYS A 161 1.17 -8.86 14.33
N VAL A 162 1.58 -10.12 14.31
CA VAL A 162 1.07 -11.14 15.25
C VAL A 162 1.96 -11.20 16.48
N LEU A 163 1.34 -11.17 17.65
CA LEU A 163 2.01 -11.25 18.94
C LEU A 163 2.17 -12.69 19.43
N ASP A 164 3.37 -13.01 19.89
CA ASP A 164 3.68 -14.20 20.69
C ASP A 164 3.48 -13.95 22.20
N THR A 165 3.14 -15.00 22.94
CA THR A 165 3.05 -15.08 24.40
C THR A 165 4.30 -14.54 25.09
N SER A 166 5.49 -14.87 24.60
CA SER A 166 6.76 -14.43 25.20
C SER A 166 6.94 -12.90 25.19
N THR A 167 6.50 -12.26 24.11
CA THR A 167 6.51 -10.81 23.90
C THR A 167 5.56 -10.10 24.84
N VAL A 168 4.37 -10.67 25.02
CA VAL A 168 3.34 -10.13 25.91
C VAL A 168 3.79 -10.16 27.37
N ILE A 169 4.38 -11.27 27.82
CA ILE A 169 4.85 -11.42 29.21
C ILE A 169 5.98 -10.44 29.53
N ASP A 170 6.88 -10.19 28.58
CA ASP A 170 7.98 -9.23 28.74
C ASP A 170 7.47 -7.80 28.91
N GLY A 171 6.47 -7.42 28.11
CA GLY A 171 5.71 -6.17 28.26
C GLY A 171 6.34 -4.94 27.60
N ARG A 172 7.58 -4.99 27.12
CA ARG A 172 8.20 -3.86 26.38
C ARG A 172 7.42 -3.48 25.12
N ILE A 173 6.59 -4.37 24.60
CA ILE A 173 5.71 -4.10 23.47
C ILE A 173 4.78 -2.91 23.71
N GLN A 174 4.26 -2.74 24.94
CA GLN A 174 3.38 -1.63 25.28
C GLN A 174 4.13 -0.30 25.13
N THR A 175 5.34 -0.21 25.67
CA THR A 175 6.19 0.98 25.55
C THR A 175 6.60 1.24 24.10
N LEU A 176 6.91 0.19 23.32
CA LEU A 176 7.19 0.33 21.89
C LEU A 176 5.99 0.90 21.12
N MET A 177 4.77 0.51 21.47
CA MET A 177 3.56 1.12 20.90
C MET A 177 3.40 2.58 21.30
N GLU A 178 3.65 2.94 22.56
CA GLU A 178 3.59 4.32 23.07
C GLU A 178 4.56 5.25 22.33
N THR A 179 5.76 4.76 22.00
CA THR A 179 6.77 5.56 21.26
C THR A 179 6.45 5.78 19.78
N GLY A 180 5.49 5.03 19.22
CA GLY A 180 5.13 5.09 17.80
C GLY A 180 6.06 4.33 16.85
N PHE A 181 7.08 3.61 17.36
CA PHE A 181 7.97 2.78 16.53
C PHE A 181 7.28 1.55 15.94
N LEU A 182 6.24 1.06 16.62
CA LEU A 182 5.46 -0.06 16.12
C LEU A 182 4.27 0.47 15.30
N GLU A 183 4.28 0.22 14.00
CA GLU A 183 3.21 0.56 13.05
C GLU A 183 2.26 -0.63 12.79
N GLY A 184 1.15 -0.36 12.10
CA GLY A 184 0.18 -1.38 11.70
C GLY A 184 -0.76 -1.84 12.82
N GLN A 185 -1.59 -2.82 12.47
CA GLN A 185 -2.54 -3.49 13.35
C GLN A 185 -1.85 -4.64 14.07
N LEU A 186 -1.99 -4.72 15.40
CA LEU A 186 -1.55 -5.87 16.17
C LEU A 186 -2.65 -6.90 16.29
N LEU A 187 -2.34 -8.12 15.87
CA LEU A 187 -3.18 -9.28 15.97
C LEU A 187 -2.78 -10.10 17.20
N ILE A 188 -3.75 -10.35 18.08
CA ILE A 188 -3.60 -11.21 19.24
C ILE A 188 -4.42 -12.47 18.99
N PRO A 189 -3.81 -13.61 18.65
CA PRO A 189 -4.55 -14.85 18.40
C PRO A 189 -5.21 -15.39 19.67
N HIS A 190 -6.35 -16.07 19.52
CA HIS A 190 -7.05 -16.67 20.65
C HIS A 190 -6.19 -17.68 21.41
N PHE A 191 -5.42 -18.52 20.70
CA PHE A 191 -4.54 -19.52 21.32
C PHE A 191 -3.40 -18.90 22.16
N VAL A 192 -2.97 -17.66 21.87
CA VAL A 192 -1.97 -16.94 22.70
C VAL A 192 -2.60 -16.51 24.01
N ILE A 193 -3.84 -16.02 23.98
CA ILE A 193 -4.59 -15.69 25.20
C ILE A 193 -4.81 -16.94 26.06
N GLN A 194 -5.15 -18.06 25.42
CA GLN A 194 -5.34 -19.34 26.10
C GLN A 194 -4.04 -19.88 26.72
N GLU A 195 -2.91 -19.71 26.04
CA GLU A 195 -1.60 -20.05 26.62
C GLU A 195 -1.28 -19.17 27.83
N LEU A 196 -1.50 -17.85 27.74
CA LEU A 196 -1.32 -16.94 28.87
C LEU A 196 -2.21 -17.31 30.07
N GLN A 197 -3.46 -17.71 29.83
CA GLN A 197 -4.37 -18.22 30.87
C GLN A 197 -3.82 -19.51 31.50
N THR A 198 -3.36 -20.45 30.68
CA THR A 198 -2.76 -21.71 31.16
C THR A 198 -1.52 -21.44 32.03
N ILE A 199 -0.70 -20.46 31.64
CA ILE A 199 0.46 -20.01 32.43
C ILE A 199 0.01 -19.33 33.72
N ALA A 200 -1.05 -18.51 33.68
CA ALA A 200 -1.65 -17.85 34.84
C ALA A 200 -2.24 -18.84 35.86
N ASP A 201 -2.73 -20.00 35.40
CA ASP A 201 -3.28 -21.05 36.25
C ASP A 201 -2.22 -22.07 36.72
N SER A 202 -0.95 -21.84 36.39
CA SER A 202 0.14 -22.73 36.76
C SER A 202 0.32 -22.83 38.29
N SER A 203 0.62 -24.05 38.76
CA SER A 203 1.01 -24.30 40.15
C SER A 203 2.30 -23.60 40.55
N ASN A 204 3.15 -23.25 39.59
CA ASN A 204 4.37 -22.48 39.84
C ASN A 204 4.05 -20.99 40.01
N ASP A 205 4.34 -20.44 41.18
CA ASP A 205 4.08 -19.04 41.55
C ASP A 205 4.68 -18.03 40.58
N GLN A 206 5.92 -18.24 40.12
CA GLN A 206 6.58 -17.32 39.19
C GLN A 206 5.92 -17.34 37.81
N LYS A 207 5.56 -18.52 37.30
CA LYS A 207 4.84 -18.64 36.03
C LYS A 207 3.47 -17.98 36.13
N ARG A 208 2.73 -18.26 37.20
CA ARG A 208 1.42 -17.67 37.48
C ARG A 208 1.45 -16.14 37.53
N VAL A 209 2.43 -15.54 38.21
CA VAL A 209 2.60 -14.08 38.25
C VAL A 209 2.87 -13.52 36.84
N ARG A 210 3.72 -14.19 36.05
CA ARG A 210 4.02 -13.78 34.66
C ARG A 210 2.81 -13.87 33.74
N GLY A 211 2.04 -14.95 33.80
CA GLY A 211 0.82 -15.14 33.00
C GLY A 211 -0.23 -14.07 33.29
N ARG A 212 -0.50 -13.81 34.59
CA ARG A 212 -1.43 -12.74 35.00
C ARG A 212 -0.96 -11.37 34.52
N ARG A 213 0.32 -11.04 34.71
CA ARG A 213 0.91 -9.79 34.21
C ARG A 213 0.73 -9.66 32.70
N GLY A 214 0.93 -10.72 31.93
CA GLY A 214 0.73 -10.71 30.48
C GLY A 214 -0.72 -10.39 30.09
N LEU A 215 -1.69 -11.00 30.78
CA LEU A 215 -3.11 -10.70 30.56
C LEU A 215 -3.47 -9.25 30.93
N ASP A 216 -2.92 -8.73 32.03
CA ASP A 216 -3.12 -7.34 32.45
C ASP A 216 -2.57 -6.35 31.40
N ILE A 217 -1.38 -6.63 30.86
CA ILE A 217 -0.77 -5.83 29.78
C ILE A 217 -1.66 -5.84 28.53
N LEU A 218 -2.17 -7.01 28.10
CA LEU A 218 -3.06 -7.07 26.94
C LEU A 218 -4.36 -6.28 27.14
N ASN A 219 -4.95 -6.34 28.35
CA ASN A 219 -6.15 -5.57 28.66
C ASN A 219 -5.88 -4.07 28.61
N ASN A 220 -4.80 -3.60 29.23
CA ASN A 220 -4.41 -2.19 29.21
C ASN A 220 -4.14 -1.70 27.78
N MET A 221 -3.38 -2.48 27.01
CA MET A 221 -3.10 -2.17 25.60
C MET A 221 -4.39 -2.08 24.79
N ARG A 222 -5.34 -3.01 24.98
CA ARG A 222 -6.63 -3.01 24.27
C ARG A 222 -7.50 -1.80 24.63
N GLU A 223 -7.49 -1.36 25.88
CA GLU A 223 -8.23 -0.17 26.32
C GLU A 223 -7.64 1.12 25.76
N GLN A 224 -6.30 1.23 25.74
CA GLN A 224 -5.60 2.42 25.26
C GLN A 224 -5.50 2.50 23.73
N TYR A 225 -5.44 1.37 23.04
CA TYR A 225 -5.21 1.26 21.60
C TYR A 225 -6.26 0.40 20.89
N SER A 226 -7.54 0.62 21.21
CA SER A 226 -8.68 -0.15 20.67
C SER A 226 -8.68 -0.26 19.15
N ASP A 227 -8.28 0.80 18.46
CA ASP A 227 -8.34 0.89 16.99
C ASP A 227 -7.15 0.17 16.32
N ARG A 228 -6.13 -0.21 17.10
CA ARG A 228 -4.88 -0.80 16.59
C ARG A 228 -4.72 -2.26 17.01
N ILE A 229 -5.50 -2.75 17.95
CA ILE A 229 -5.40 -4.10 18.49
C ILE A 229 -6.64 -4.89 18.12
N THR A 230 -6.45 -6.10 17.61
CA THR A 230 -7.56 -6.99 17.23
C THR A 230 -7.29 -8.41 17.69
N ILE A 231 -8.28 -8.99 18.35
CA ILE A 231 -8.24 -10.39 18.76
C ILE A 231 -8.62 -11.23 17.54
N HIS A 232 -7.72 -12.11 17.09
CA HIS A 232 -7.94 -12.96 15.93
C HIS A 232 -8.45 -14.33 16.35
N SER A 233 -9.55 -14.80 15.76
CA SER A 233 -10.22 -16.06 16.10
C SER A 233 -9.55 -17.31 15.51
N ALA A 234 -8.34 -17.20 14.97
CA ALA A 234 -7.65 -18.36 14.41
C ALA A 234 -7.30 -19.35 15.50
N ASP A 235 -7.62 -20.62 15.24
CA ASP A 235 -7.12 -21.77 15.97
C ASP A 235 -6.94 -22.92 14.96
N TYR A 236 -5.86 -23.68 15.13
CA TYR A 236 -5.47 -24.76 14.22
C TYR A 236 -5.48 -26.08 15.01
N GLU A 237 -6.47 -26.93 14.75
CA GLU A 237 -6.65 -28.20 15.46
C GLU A 237 -5.56 -29.23 15.11
N ASP A 238 -4.97 -29.12 13.91
CA ASP A 238 -3.92 -29.98 13.39
C ASP A 238 -2.52 -29.65 13.95
N LEU A 239 -2.37 -28.50 14.63
CA LEU A 239 -1.11 -28.05 15.20
C LEU A 239 -1.15 -28.08 16.74
N HIS A 240 -0.16 -28.73 17.34
CA HIS A 240 -0.11 -28.91 18.81
C HIS A 240 0.64 -27.80 19.55
N THR A 241 1.59 -27.12 18.90
CA THR A 241 2.40 -26.08 19.55
C THR A 241 1.94 -24.70 19.15
N VAL A 242 1.94 -23.76 20.10
CA VAL A 242 1.61 -22.35 19.84
C VAL A 242 2.57 -21.75 18.81
N ASP A 243 3.85 -22.08 18.90
CA ASP A 243 4.88 -21.71 17.93
C ASP A 243 4.50 -22.06 16.48
N ALA A 244 4.04 -23.30 16.24
CA ALA A 244 3.63 -23.72 14.90
C ALA A 244 2.38 -22.97 14.43
N LYS A 245 1.42 -22.73 15.33
CA LYS A 245 0.21 -21.94 15.04
C LYS A 245 0.55 -20.50 14.66
N LEU A 246 1.50 -19.87 15.37
CA LEU A 246 1.98 -18.51 15.09
C LEU A 246 2.60 -18.41 13.70
N VAL A 247 3.51 -19.33 13.36
CA VAL A 247 4.16 -19.34 12.05
C VAL A 247 3.14 -19.59 10.94
N ARG A 248 2.20 -20.53 11.13
CA ARG A 248 1.14 -20.83 10.16
C ARG A 248 0.23 -19.62 9.92
N LEU A 249 -0.18 -18.94 10.99
CA LEU A 249 -1.00 -17.73 10.92
C LEU A 249 -0.27 -16.60 10.21
N ALA A 250 1.03 -16.42 10.50
CA ALA A 250 1.84 -15.40 9.88
C ALA A 250 1.99 -15.61 8.37
N GLN A 251 2.14 -16.86 7.92
CA GLN A 251 2.15 -17.20 6.50
C GLN A 251 0.79 -16.97 5.83
N GLU A 252 -0.30 -17.40 6.46
CA GLU A 252 -1.66 -17.29 5.90
C GLU A 252 -2.06 -15.82 5.70
N LEU A 253 -1.76 -14.97 6.66
CA LEU A 253 -2.11 -13.55 6.62
C LEU A 253 -1.00 -12.67 6.02
N SER A 254 0.13 -13.28 5.59
CA SER A 254 1.32 -12.55 5.12
C SER A 254 1.73 -11.40 6.06
N CYS A 255 1.76 -11.69 7.35
CA CYS A 255 1.96 -10.72 8.41
C CYS A 255 3.28 -10.97 9.16
N THR A 256 3.75 -9.97 9.92
CA THR A 256 5.04 -10.03 10.59
C THR A 256 4.89 -10.59 12.01
N LEU A 257 5.73 -11.55 12.41
CA LEU A 257 5.70 -12.14 13.75
C LEU A 257 6.51 -11.29 14.76
N ILE A 258 5.94 -10.98 15.92
CA ILE A 258 6.68 -10.35 17.03
C ILE A 258 6.90 -11.38 18.15
N THR A 259 8.14 -11.78 18.36
CA THR A 259 8.54 -12.77 19.38
C THR A 259 9.79 -12.35 20.13
N ASN A 260 9.94 -12.78 21.38
CA ASN A 260 11.20 -12.70 22.12
C ASN A 260 11.98 -14.03 22.08
N ASP A 261 11.37 -15.10 21.57
CA ASP A 261 11.98 -16.43 21.50
C ASP A 261 12.92 -16.55 20.29
N TYR A 262 14.18 -16.88 20.58
CA TYR A 262 15.23 -17.01 19.57
C TYR A 262 15.07 -18.26 18.69
N ASN A 263 14.51 -19.35 19.22
CA ASN A 263 14.24 -20.58 18.46
C ASN A 263 13.05 -20.36 17.52
N LEU A 264 11.98 -19.74 18.00
CA LEU A 264 10.83 -19.38 17.16
C LEU A 264 11.27 -18.45 16.01
N ASN A 265 12.11 -17.46 16.32
CA ASN A 265 12.70 -16.56 15.31
C ASN A 265 13.44 -17.35 14.20
N LYS A 266 14.28 -18.33 14.57
CA LYS A 266 14.99 -19.17 13.59
C LYS A 266 14.04 -20.01 12.72
N VAL A 267 13.04 -20.64 13.34
CA VAL A 267 12.08 -21.49 12.62
C VAL A 267 11.22 -20.66 11.67
N ALA A 268 10.72 -19.51 12.13
CA ALA A 268 9.92 -18.59 11.33
C ALA A 268 10.68 -18.05 10.10
N ASN A 269 11.94 -17.63 10.29
CA ASN A 269 12.77 -17.16 9.16
C ASN A 269 13.04 -18.27 8.12
N LEU A 270 13.27 -19.52 8.55
CA LEU A 270 13.41 -20.66 7.63
C LEU A 270 12.13 -20.90 6.81
N GLN A 271 10.99 -20.56 7.38
CA GLN A 271 9.67 -20.63 6.74
C GLN A 271 9.25 -19.33 6.03
N GLN A 272 10.19 -18.42 5.79
CA GLN A 272 9.99 -17.14 5.10
C GLN A 272 8.95 -16.22 5.76
N VAL A 273 8.78 -16.35 7.07
CA VAL A 273 8.01 -15.40 7.87
C VAL A 273 8.95 -14.32 8.38
N GLU A 274 8.59 -13.06 8.15
CA GLU A 274 9.31 -11.92 8.69
C GLU A 274 9.12 -11.87 10.22
N VAL A 275 10.22 -11.68 10.95
CA VAL A 275 10.21 -11.65 12.41
C VAL A 275 10.80 -10.34 12.94
N LEU A 276 10.09 -9.72 13.87
CA LEU A 276 10.58 -8.62 14.69
C LEU A 276 10.83 -9.13 16.11
N ASN A 277 12.11 -9.25 16.47
CA ASN A 277 12.49 -9.66 17.81
C ASN A 277 12.85 -8.45 18.68
N ILE A 278 12.18 -8.30 19.84
CA ILE A 278 12.41 -7.13 20.72
C ILE A 278 13.82 -7.19 21.34
N ASN A 279 14.38 -8.38 21.56
CA ASN A 279 15.76 -8.50 22.05
C ASN A 279 16.77 -8.02 21.01
N ASP A 280 16.54 -8.33 19.73
CA ASP A 280 17.38 -7.84 18.63
C ASP A 280 17.27 -6.32 18.51
N LEU A 281 16.06 -5.76 18.63
CA LEU A 281 15.84 -4.31 18.66
C LEU A 281 16.57 -3.65 19.84
N ALA A 282 16.43 -4.21 21.05
CA ALA A 282 17.12 -3.69 22.24
C ALA A 282 18.64 -3.74 22.09
N GLN A 283 19.18 -4.77 21.43
CA GLN A 283 20.60 -4.87 21.13
C GLN A 283 21.03 -3.81 20.10
N ALA A 284 20.24 -3.59 19.05
CA ALA A 284 20.53 -2.61 18.01
C ALA A 284 20.48 -1.16 18.52
N LEU A 285 19.68 -0.90 19.56
CA LEU A 285 19.58 0.41 20.20
C LEU A 285 20.67 0.67 21.26
N ARG A 286 21.57 -0.28 21.54
CA ARG A 286 22.66 -0.05 22.50
C ARG A 286 23.59 1.04 21.97
N PRO A 287 23.93 2.06 22.79
CA PRO A 287 24.87 3.10 22.38
C PRO A 287 26.19 2.51 21.89
N THR A 288 26.68 3.00 20.75
CA THR A 288 28.02 2.70 20.26
C THR A 288 28.96 3.76 20.79
N TYR A 289 29.83 3.37 21.73
CA TYR A 289 30.89 4.24 22.22
C TYR A 289 32.06 4.23 21.24
N LEU A 290 32.45 5.41 20.78
CA LEU A 290 33.52 5.64 19.82
C LEU A 290 34.77 6.17 20.53
N PRO A 291 35.97 5.95 19.96
CA PRO A 291 37.17 6.63 20.41
C PRO A 291 36.95 8.15 20.47
N GLY A 292 37.24 8.76 21.61
CA GLY A 292 37.00 10.18 21.88
C GLY A 292 35.77 10.47 22.75
N ASP A 293 34.87 9.51 22.95
CA ASP A 293 33.72 9.70 23.84
C ASP A 293 34.16 9.82 25.31
N ALA A 294 33.60 10.77 26.04
CA ALA A 294 33.79 10.92 27.47
C ALA A 294 32.75 10.09 28.24
N LEU A 295 33.21 9.27 29.18
CA LEU A 295 32.39 8.40 30.02
C LEU A 295 32.67 8.69 31.48
N GLU A 296 31.62 8.77 32.29
CA GLU A 296 31.77 8.76 33.74
C GLU A 296 31.67 7.33 34.26
N ILE A 297 32.77 6.80 34.79
CA ILE A 297 32.88 5.41 35.24
C ILE A 297 33.39 5.36 36.68
N LYS A 298 32.76 4.52 37.50
CA LYS A 298 33.31 4.13 38.80
C LYS A 298 34.31 3.00 38.65
N VAL A 299 35.53 3.19 39.15
CA VAL A 299 36.55 2.13 39.15
C VAL A 299 36.23 1.16 40.29
N LEU A 300 35.92 -0.09 39.97
CA LEU A 300 35.44 -1.08 40.93
C LEU A 300 36.50 -2.12 41.27
N LYS A 301 37.39 -2.46 40.32
CA LYS A 301 38.39 -3.51 40.47
C LYS A 301 39.72 -3.11 39.84
N GLU A 302 40.81 -3.73 40.30
CA GLU A 302 42.10 -3.68 39.61
C GLU A 302 42.03 -4.49 38.31
N GLY A 303 42.70 -4.00 37.27
CA GLY A 303 42.80 -4.65 35.98
C GLY A 303 43.82 -5.79 35.96
N LYS A 304 43.99 -6.40 34.77
CA LYS A 304 44.96 -7.49 34.60
C LYS A 304 46.39 -6.96 34.64
N GLU A 305 46.62 -5.76 34.12
CA GLU A 305 47.91 -5.07 34.21
C GLU A 305 47.99 -4.17 35.45
N ALA A 306 49.21 -3.99 35.96
CA ALA A 306 49.44 -3.35 37.26
C ALA A 306 49.00 -1.87 37.37
N SER A 307 48.76 -1.19 36.24
CA SER A 307 48.26 0.19 36.20
C SER A 307 46.77 0.29 35.86
N GLN A 308 46.11 -0.80 35.45
CA GLN A 308 44.74 -0.76 34.96
C GLN A 308 43.70 -0.75 36.07
N GLY A 309 42.61 -0.04 35.84
CA GLY A 309 41.36 -0.16 36.59
C GLY A 309 40.26 -0.78 35.72
N ILE A 310 39.25 -1.39 36.35
CA ILE A 310 38.07 -1.92 35.67
C ILE A 310 36.81 -1.30 36.28
N GLY A 311 35.95 -0.78 35.41
CA GLY A 311 34.57 -0.41 35.71
C GLY A 311 33.58 -1.12 34.80
N TYR A 312 32.29 -0.94 35.08
CA TYR A 312 31.21 -1.47 34.25
C TYR A 312 30.21 -0.35 33.96
N LEU A 313 29.74 -0.30 32.73
CA LEU A 313 28.59 0.52 32.34
C LEU A 313 27.28 -0.10 32.87
N GLU A 314 26.18 0.66 32.80
CA GLU A 314 24.86 0.19 33.23
C GLU A 314 24.39 -1.06 32.45
N ASP A 315 24.83 -1.21 31.21
CA ASP A 315 24.51 -2.36 30.35
C ASP A 315 25.42 -3.58 30.61
N GLY A 316 26.35 -3.48 31.57
CA GLY A 316 27.30 -4.52 31.94
C GLY A 316 28.57 -4.55 31.07
N THR A 317 28.73 -3.63 30.10
CA THR A 317 29.95 -3.53 29.28
C THR A 317 31.16 -3.24 30.18
N MET A 318 32.21 -4.04 30.05
CA MET A 318 33.43 -3.86 30.83
C MET A 318 34.26 -2.71 30.26
N VAL A 319 34.63 -1.75 31.11
CA VAL A 319 35.51 -0.63 30.76
C VAL A 319 36.85 -0.80 31.46
N VAL A 320 37.90 -1.01 30.67
CA VAL A 320 39.28 -1.08 31.12
C VAL A 320 39.91 0.30 31.01
N ILE A 321 40.35 0.84 32.15
CA ILE A 321 40.86 2.20 32.27
C ILE A 321 42.38 2.13 32.44
N GLU A 322 43.13 2.66 31.48
CA GLU A 322 44.57 2.87 31.60
C GLU A 322 44.87 3.84 32.75
N GLU A 323 45.85 3.49 33.59
CA GLU A 323 46.18 4.23 34.82
C GLU A 323 45.01 4.37 35.81
N GLY A 324 43.95 3.56 35.64
CA GLY A 324 42.75 3.59 36.47
C GLY A 324 42.95 3.07 37.90
N ARG A 325 44.06 2.37 38.20
CA ARG A 325 44.29 1.77 39.52
C ARG A 325 44.32 2.80 40.65
N GLU A 326 44.88 3.98 40.42
CA GLU A 326 44.96 5.06 41.43
C GLU A 326 43.60 5.65 41.80
N TYR A 327 42.58 5.36 40.99
CA TYR A 327 41.22 5.84 41.13
C TYR A 327 40.26 4.75 41.65
N LEU A 328 40.78 3.65 42.19
CA LEU A 328 39.96 2.57 42.75
C LEU A 328 38.94 3.10 43.77
N GLY A 329 37.67 2.75 43.58
CA GLY A 329 36.55 3.19 44.41
C GLY A 329 35.99 4.59 44.07
N LYS A 330 36.68 5.37 43.22
CA LYS A 330 36.26 6.70 42.79
C LYS A 330 35.50 6.65 41.47
N GLN A 331 34.70 7.69 41.24
CA GLN A 331 34.02 7.95 39.98
C GLN A 331 34.81 9.00 39.21
N ILE A 332 35.23 8.67 37.99
CA ILE A 332 36.11 9.50 37.17
C ILE A 332 35.58 9.62 35.75
N ILE A 333 35.88 10.73 35.10
CA ILE A 333 35.65 10.91 33.66
C ILE A 333 36.85 10.29 32.91
N VAL A 334 36.55 9.46 31.94
CA VAL A 334 37.51 8.76 31.10
C VAL A 334 37.16 8.96 29.62
N ILE A 335 38.17 9.08 28.77
CA ILE A 335 37.99 9.17 27.32
C ILE A 335 38.22 7.78 26.74
N VAL A 336 37.25 7.31 25.94
CA VAL A 336 37.36 6.05 25.20
C VAL A 336 38.52 6.13 24.22
N THR A 337 39.44 5.16 24.29
CA THR A 337 40.56 5.04 23.35
C THR A 337 40.27 4.03 22.25
N SER A 338 39.62 2.91 22.60
CA SER A 338 39.18 1.90 21.65
C SER A 338 38.07 1.03 22.22
N ALA A 339 37.35 0.31 21.36
CA ALA A 339 36.38 -0.69 21.77
C ALA A 339 36.67 -2.01 21.04
N LEU A 340 36.73 -3.11 21.77
CA LEU A 340 36.92 -4.45 21.24
C LEU A 340 35.69 -5.32 21.53
N GLN A 341 35.22 -6.04 20.51
CA GLN A 341 34.23 -7.09 20.68
C GLN A 341 34.95 -8.41 21.00
N THR A 342 34.59 -9.06 22.11
CA THR A 342 35.11 -10.37 22.52
C THR A 342 34.00 -11.43 22.53
N SER A 343 34.37 -12.70 22.68
CA SER A 343 33.40 -13.80 22.80
C SER A 343 32.52 -13.72 24.05
N ALA A 344 32.96 -13.01 25.10
CA ALA A 344 32.20 -12.82 26.33
C ALA A 344 31.37 -11.52 26.34
N GLY A 345 31.46 -10.69 25.30
CA GLY A 345 30.78 -9.40 25.22
C GLY A 345 31.70 -8.28 24.72
N ARG A 346 31.26 -7.04 24.89
CA ARG A 346 32.01 -5.84 24.48
C ARG A 346 32.93 -5.39 25.62
N MET A 347 34.15 -4.98 25.26
CA MET A 347 35.13 -4.38 26.16
C MET A 347 35.52 -3.01 25.62
N ILE A 348 35.47 -1.99 26.46
CA ILE A 348 35.88 -0.63 26.12
C ILE A 348 37.19 -0.35 26.82
N PHE A 349 38.15 0.21 26.09
CA PHE A 349 39.39 0.74 26.63
C PHE A 349 39.25 2.25 26.70
N ALA A 350 39.63 2.81 27.84
CA ALA A 350 39.58 4.23 28.09
C ALA A 350 40.81 4.67 28.86
N ARG A 351 41.10 5.96 28.84
CA ARG A 351 42.13 6.59 29.67
C ARG A 351 41.51 7.69 30.50
N HIS A 352 42.09 7.96 31.67
CA HIS A 352 41.65 9.11 32.45
C HIS A 352 41.89 10.42 31.68
N GLU A 353 40.88 11.29 31.67
CA GLU A 353 41.03 12.66 31.16
C GLU A 353 41.79 13.47 32.21
N ALA A 354 43.10 13.63 32.02
CA ALA A 354 43.85 14.62 32.76
C ALA A 354 43.33 15.99 32.30
N ILE A 355 42.51 16.64 33.12
CA ILE A 355 42.10 18.03 32.91
C ILE A 355 43.39 18.85 32.82
N ALA A 356 43.75 19.24 31.59
CA ALA A 356 44.77 20.24 31.36
C ALA A 356 44.23 21.53 31.99
N THR A 357 44.69 21.81 33.19
CA THR A 357 44.49 23.10 33.85
C THR A 357 45.23 24.13 33.02
N VAL A 358 44.46 24.97 32.32
CA VAL A 358 44.97 26.15 31.59
C VAL A 358 45.33 27.24 32.59
#